data_AF-A0A160FD35-F1
#
_entry.id   AF-A0A160FD35-F1
#
_cell.length_a   1.000
_cell.length_b   1.000
_cell.length_c   1.000
_cell.angle_alpha   90.00
_cell.angle_beta   90.00
_cell.angle_gamma   90.00
#
_symmetry.space_group_name_H-M   'P 1'
#
loop_
_entity.id
_entity.type
_entity.pdbx_description
1 polymer ?
#
loop_
_entity_poly.entity_id
_entity_poly.type
_entity_poly.pdbx_seq_one_letter_code
_entity_poly.pdbx_strand_id
1 'polypeptide(L)'
;MAVVATNTEDVKLLARLMRAEAEGEGRLGMLMVGNVGVNRVIADCLDFRGLRTIRQMVFQRPGGFEATQKGYFYQAARDLDIQLARQVIRGWRYHPATNSLWFFKPEGDCPPQWFNQQNVGRYKSHCFFAPTRSNCPRVY
;
A
#
# COMPACT_ATOMS: atom_id res chain seq x y z
N MET A 1 -5.32 -18.72 -3.05
CA MET A 1 -6.33 -18.09 -2.16
C MET A 1 -5.94 -16.63 -1.93
N ALA A 2 -6.90 -15.73 -1.69
CA ALA A 2 -6.59 -14.34 -1.35
C ALA A 2 -6.05 -14.25 0.09
N VAL A 3 -5.14 -13.31 0.34
CA VAL A 3 -4.57 -13.08 1.70
C VAL A 3 -5.46 -12.17 2.55
N VAL A 4 -6.41 -11.48 1.92
CA VAL A 4 -7.41 -10.61 2.56
C VAL A 4 -8.77 -10.87 1.91
N ALA A 5 -9.83 -10.84 2.72
CA ALA A 5 -11.19 -10.99 2.22
C ALA A 5 -11.63 -9.69 1.49
N THR A 6 -12.12 -9.82 0.25
CA THR A 6 -12.51 -8.68 -0.60
C THR A 6 -13.68 -9.03 -1.50
N ASN A 7 -14.54 -8.05 -1.79
CA ASN A 7 -15.51 -8.12 -2.88
C ASN A 7 -15.05 -7.33 -4.12
N THR A 8 -15.88 -7.29 -5.17
CA THR A 8 -15.55 -6.57 -6.42
C THR A 8 -15.34 -5.07 -6.21
N GLU A 9 -16.08 -4.43 -5.30
CA GLU A 9 -15.95 -3.01 -5.02
C GLU A 9 -14.67 -2.69 -4.24
N ASP A 10 -14.23 -3.58 -3.34
CA ASP A 10 -12.93 -3.47 -2.67
C ASP A 10 -11.78 -3.55 -3.68
N VAL A 11 -11.87 -4.46 -4.66
CA VAL A 11 -10.86 -4.58 -5.72
C VAL A 11 -10.79 -3.30 -6.54
N LYS A 12 -11.94 -2.74 -6.94
CA LYS A 12 -12.00 -1.46 -7.67
C LYS A 12 -11.50 -0.29 -6.82
N LEU A 13 -11.77 -0.30 -5.52
CA LEU A 13 -11.28 0.70 -4.58
C LEU A 13 -9.75 0.68 -4.48
N LEU A 14 -9.17 -0.51 -4.31
CA LEU A 14 -7.71 -0.69 -4.29
C LEU A 14 -7.08 -0.30 -5.62
N ALA A 15 -7.69 -0.67 -6.75
CA ALA A 15 -7.21 -0.31 -8.09
C ALA A 15 -7.12 1.22 -8.29
N ARG A 16 -8.16 1.95 -7.87
CA ARG A 16 -8.19 3.43 -7.90
C ARG A 16 -7.10 4.03 -7.00
N LEU A 17 -6.90 3.46 -5.81
CA LEU A 17 -5.85 3.90 -4.91
C LEU A 17 -4.46 3.73 -5.54
N MET A 18 -4.15 2.52 -6.02
CA MET A 18 -2.86 2.20 -6.64
C MET A 18 -2.54 3.13 -7.82
N ARG A 19 -3.54 3.45 -8.65
CA ARG A 19 -3.39 4.41 -9.75
C ARG A 19 -3.10 5.80 -9.21
N ALA A 20 -3.93 6.30 -8.30
CA ALA A 20 -3.82 7.67 -7.81
C ALA A 20 -2.49 7.93 -7.09
N GLU A 21 -1.92 6.92 -6.43
CA GLU A 21 -0.66 7.03 -5.69
C GLU A 21 0.58 6.79 -6.57
N ALA A 22 0.50 5.97 -7.63
CA ALA A 22 1.71 5.49 -8.30
C ALA A 22 1.60 5.27 -9.82
N GLU A 23 0.62 5.89 -10.49
CA GLU A 23 0.51 5.78 -11.95
C GLU A 23 1.79 6.25 -12.69
N GLY A 24 2.37 7.38 -12.27
CA GLY A 24 3.64 7.88 -12.84
C GLY A 24 4.84 6.97 -12.57
N GLU A 25 4.75 6.11 -11.55
CA GLU A 25 5.79 5.14 -11.20
C GLU A 25 5.70 3.85 -12.05
N GLY A 26 4.61 3.72 -12.83
CA GLY A 26 4.33 2.58 -13.69
C GLY A 26 3.77 1.37 -12.92
N ARG A 27 3.49 0.29 -13.66
CA ARG A 27 2.79 -0.90 -13.13
C ARG A 27 3.41 -1.48 -11.86
N LEU A 28 4.74 -1.56 -11.82
CA LEU A 28 5.45 -2.10 -10.65
C LEU A 28 5.32 -1.18 -9.42
N GLY A 29 5.34 0.14 -9.60
CA GLY A 29 5.09 1.09 -8.50
C GLY A 29 3.66 0.99 -7.97
N MET A 30 2.68 0.83 -8.86
CA MET A 30 1.29 0.58 -8.47
C MET A 30 1.15 -0.70 -7.64
N LEU A 31 1.81 -1.80 -8.05
CA LEU A 31 1.84 -3.05 -7.31
C LEU A 31 2.48 -2.89 -5.92
N MET A 32 3.54 -2.10 -5.79
CA MET A 32 4.17 -1.81 -4.50
C MET A 32 3.25 -1.04 -3.55
N VAL A 33 2.51 -0.03 -4.04
CA VAL A 33 1.47 0.65 -3.24
C VAL A 33 0.39 -0.35 -2.82
N GLY A 34 -0.03 -1.20 -3.74
CA GLY A 34 -0.97 -2.28 -3.46
C GLY A 34 -0.47 -3.23 -2.36
N ASN A 35 0.81 -3.59 -2.37
CA ASN A 35 1.42 -4.39 -1.30
C ASN A 35 1.36 -3.69 0.05
N VAL A 36 1.74 -2.41 0.12
CA VAL A 36 1.67 -1.66 1.37
C VAL A 36 0.23 -1.65 1.92
N GLY A 37 -0.75 -1.39 1.06
CA GLY A 37 -2.16 -1.41 1.44
C GLY A 37 -2.63 -2.78 1.97
N VAL A 38 -2.30 -3.87 1.27
CA VAL A 38 -2.65 -5.23 1.73
C VAL A 38 -1.91 -5.60 3.03
N ASN A 39 -0.63 -5.23 3.14
CA ASN A 39 0.16 -5.46 4.35
C ASN A 39 -0.48 -4.75 5.55
N ARG A 40 -0.96 -3.50 5.41
CA ARG A 40 -1.66 -2.77 6.47
C ARG A 40 -2.90 -3.50 6.99
N VAL A 41 -3.66 -4.14 6.10
CA VAL A 41 -4.85 -4.94 6.48
C VAL A 41 -4.45 -6.22 7.23
N ILE A 42 -3.30 -6.80 6.92
CA ILE A 42 -2.80 -8.03 7.54
C ILE A 42 -2.07 -7.74 8.86
N ALA A 43 -1.38 -6.61 8.95
CA ALA A 43 -0.36 -6.31 9.97
C ALA A 43 -0.93 -6.26 11.39
N ASP A 44 -2.05 -5.55 11.57
CA ASP A 44 -2.73 -5.37 12.86
C ASP A 44 -1.78 -4.97 14.01
N CYS A 45 -0.88 -4.05 13.73
CA CYS A 45 0.19 -3.63 14.62
C CYS A 45 0.42 -2.12 14.46
N LEU A 46 1.11 -1.52 15.43
CA LEU A 46 1.51 -0.10 15.40
C LEU A 46 0.33 0.82 15.01
N ASP A 47 0.50 1.65 13.98
CA ASP A 47 -0.50 2.61 13.49
C ASP A 47 -1.71 1.96 12.78
N PHE A 48 -1.64 0.64 12.49
CA PHE A 48 -2.59 -0.08 11.64
C PHE A 48 -3.42 -1.12 12.40
N ARG A 49 -3.47 -1.02 13.73
CA ARG A 49 -4.32 -1.89 14.57
C ARG A 49 -5.80 -1.71 14.21
N GLY A 50 -6.52 -2.82 14.07
CA GLY A 50 -7.96 -2.80 13.80
C GLY A 50 -8.35 -2.51 12.33
N LEU A 51 -7.39 -2.32 11.42
CA LEU A 51 -7.68 -2.23 9.98
C LEU A 51 -7.90 -3.63 9.39
N ARG A 52 -9.15 -4.00 9.15
CA ARG A 52 -9.54 -5.35 8.70
C ARG A 52 -10.00 -5.42 7.25
N THR A 53 -10.31 -4.29 6.63
CA THR A 53 -10.83 -4.24 5.25
C THR A 53 -10.05 -3.25 4.40
N ILE A 54 -10.08 -3.48 3.08
CA ILE A 54 -9.49 -2.55 2.09
C ILE A 54 -10.10 -1.16 2.25
N ARG A 55 -11.42 -1.06 2.46
CA ARG A 55 -12.08 0.22 2.69
C ARG A 55 -11.55 0.95 3.93
N GLN A 56 -11.40 0.26 5.05
CA GLN A 56 -10.83 0.85 6.27
C GLN A 56 -9.40 1.33 6.02
N MET A 57 -8.57 0.53 5.35
CA MET A 57 -7.19 0.90 5.03
C MET A 57 -7.10 2.10 4.08
N VAL A 58 -7.95 2.18 3.05
CA VAL A 58 -7.95 3.29 2.10
C VAL A 58 -8.34 4.61 2.78
N PHE A 59 -9.36 4.57 3.65
CA PHE A 59 -9.90 5.77 4.30
C PHE A 59 -9.43 5.97 5.75
N GLN A 60 -8.37 5.27 6.16
CA GLN A 60 -7.85 5.36 7.54
C GLN A 60 -7.43 6.79 7.87
N ARG A 61 -7.60 7.20 9.12
CA ARG A 61 -7.07 8.46 9.66
C ARG A 61 -6.65 8.23 11.12
N PRO A 62 -5.44 8.65 11.54
CA PRO A 62 -4.34 9.22 10.73
C PRO A 62 -3.62 8.17 9.84
N GLY A 63 -2.64 8.62 9.05
CA GLY A 63 -1.81 7.73 8.20
C GLY A 63 -2.46 7.23 6.90
N GLY A 64 -3.58 7.84 6.51
CA GLY A 64 -4.28 7.54 5.27
C GLY A 64 -3.60 8.08 4.02
N PHE A 65 -4.23 7.83 2.89
CA PHE A 65 -3.72 8.19 1.57
C PHE A 65 -4.22 9.58 1.14
N GLU A 66 -3.30 10.43 0.67
CA GLU A 66 -3.64 11.75 0.15
C GLU A 66 -4.54 11.65 -1.09
N ALA A 67 -4.41 10.57 -1.88
CA ALA A 67 -5.25 10.31 -3.04
C ALA A 67 -6.76 10.43 -2.73
N THR A 68 -7.23 10.03 -1.55
CA THR A 68 -8.66 10.07 -1.18
C THR A 68 -9.26 11.47 -1.15
N GLN A 69 -8.41 12.51 -1.08
CA GLN A 69 -8.82 13.92 -1.08
C GLN A 69 -8.88 14.51 -2.49
N LYS A 70 -8.37 13.80 -3.51
CA LYS A 70 -8.27 14.29 -4.89
C LYS A 70 -9.39 13.69 -5.74
N GLY A 71 -10.03 14.51 -6.57
CA GLY A 71 -11.10 14.06 -7.48
C GLY A 71 -10.68 12.90 -8.41
N TYR A 72 -9.40 12.86 -8.79
CA TYR A 72 -8.81 11.80 -9.62
C TYR A 72 -9.00 10.38 -9.06
N PHE A 73 -8.99 10.24 -7.73
CA PHE A 73 -9.20 8.96 -7.06
C PHE A 73 -10.60 8.39 -7.29
N TYR A 74 -11.61 9.23 -7.48
CA TYR A 74 -13.00 8.79 -7.63
C TYR A 74 -13.39 8.42 -9.06
N GLN A 75 -12.52 8.65 -10.04
CA GLN A 75 -12.74 8.19 -11.42
C GLN A 75 -12.80 6.65 -11.50
N ALA A 76 -13.48 6.12 -12.52
CA ALA A 76 -13.63 4.68 -12.73
C ALA A 76 -12.28 3.93 -12.72
N ALA A 77 -12.27 2.73 -12.11
CA ALA A 77 -11.14 1.84 -12.14
C ALA A 77 -10.97 1.24 -13.55
N ARG A 78 -9.74 1.20 -14.06
CA ARG A 78 -9.44 0.59 -15.36
C ARG A 78 -9.22 -0.91 -15.20
N ASP A 79 -9.52 -1.69 -16.23
CA ASP A 79 -9.38 -3.15 -16.19
C ASP A 79 -7.96 -3.60 -15.85
N LEU A 80 -6.95 -2.90 -16.38
CA LEU A 80 -5.54 -3.15 -16.05
C LEU A 80 -5.26 -2.93 -14.55
N ASP A 81 -5.74 -1.83 -13.97
CA ASP A 81 -5.52 -1.52 -12.55
C ASP A 81 -6.21 -2.55 -11.65
N ILE A 82 -7.40 -3.01 -12.06
CA ILE A 82 -8.15 -4.10 -11.40
C ILE A 82 -7.35 -5.40 -11.42
N GLN A 83 -6.70 -5.73 -12.54
CA GLN A 83 -5.84 -6.91 -12.63
C GLN A 83 -4.64 -6.81 -11.67
N LEU A 84 -3.99 -5.65 -11.59
CA LEU A 84 -2.89 -5.42 -10.65
C LEU A 84 -3.35 -5.53 -9.19
N ALA A 85 -4.49 -4.93 -8.85
CA ALA A 85 -5.08 -5.04 -7.50
C ALA A 85 -5.35 -6.50 -7.10
N ARG A 86 -5.85 -7.31 -8.03
CA ARG A 86 -6.07 -8.76 -7.78
C ARG A 86 -4.76 -9.51 -7.49
N GLN A 87 -3.63 -9.13 -8.10
CA GLN A 87 -2.35 -9.79 -7.83
C GLN A 87 -1.91 -9.59 -6.38
N VAL A 88 -1.93 -8.36 -5.88
CA VAL A 88 -1.53 -8.06 -4.50
C VAL A 88 -2.51 -8.65 -3.48
N ILE A 89 -3.82 -8.67 -3.77
CA ILE A 89 -4.83 -9.34 -2.93
C ILE A 89 -4.60 -10.86 -2.87
N ARG A 90 -4.02 -11.46 -3.93
CA ARG A 90 -3.60 -12.87 -3.95
C ARG A 90 -2.28 -13.13 -3.22
N GLY A 91 -1.64 -12.09 -2.66
CA GLY A 91 -0.42 -12.21 -1.87
C GLY A 91 0.87 -12.08 -2.68
N TRP A 92 0.83 -11.60 -3.93
CA TRP A 92 2.06 -11.32 -4.68
C TRP A 92 2.81 -10.17 -4.00
N ARG A 93 4.09 -10.37 -3.71
CA ARG A 93 4.93 -9.40 -3.01
C ARG A 93 6.03 -8.87 -3.93
N TYR A 94 6.26 -7.56 -3.87
CA TYR A 94 7.24 -6.87 -4.70
C TYR A 94 8.20 -6.07 -3.82
N HIS A 95 9.51 -6.19 -4.07
CA HIS A 95 10.53 -5.44 -3.34
C HIS A 95 10.62 -4.01 -3.88
N PRO A 96 10.74 -2.95 -3.04
CA PRO A 96 10.95 -2.98 -1.58
C PRO A 96 9.67 -2.97 -0.73
N ALA A 97 8.49 -3.12 -1.33
CA ALA A 97 7.22 -3.10 -0.61
C ALA A 97 6.85 -4.41 0.11
N THR A 98 7.70 -5.44 0.04
CA THR A 98 7.42 -6.82 0.50
C THR A 98 6.80 -6.85 1.90
N ASN A 99 7.41 -6.16 2.86
CA ASN A 99 6.93 -6.06 4.24
C ASN A 99 6.65 -4.61 4.68
N SER A 100 6.64 -3.69 3.72
CA SER A 100 6.52 -2.27 4.01
C SER A 100 5.09 -1.91 4.41
N LEU A 101 4.96 -1.04 5.40
CA LEU A 101 3.68 -0.47 5.81
C LEU A 101 3.61 1.04 5.57
N TRP A 102 4.75 1.68 5.31
CA TRP A 102 4.83 3.10 5.00
C TRP A 102 5.62 3.32 3.70
N PHE A 103 5.23 4.36 2.97
CA PHE A 103 6.02 4.91 1.89
C PHE A 103 5.72 6.40 1.77
N PHE A 104 6.65 7.15 1.18
CA PHE A 104 6.42 8.53 0.75
C PHE A 104 7.42 8.93 -0.33
N LYS A 105 7.18 10.09 -0.96
CA LYS A 105 8.09 10.72 -1.91
C LYS A 105 8.87 11.85 -1.21
N PRO A 106 10.16 11.68 -0.87
CA PRO A 106 10.98 12.77 -0.36
C PRO A 106 11.33 13.77 -1.48
N GLU A 107 11.74 14.98 -1.10
CA GLU A 107 12.34 15.95 -2.03
C GLU A 107 13.77 15.56 -2.45
N GLY A 108 14.49 14.81 -1.61
CA GLY A 108 15.88 14.39 -1.83
C GLY A 108 16.10 12.89 -1.64
N ASP A 109 17.19 12.54 -0.97
CA ASP A 109 17.50 11.15 -0.65
C ASP A 109 16.52 10.56 0.36
N CYS A 110 16.31 9.25 0.28
CA CYS A 110 15.49 8.57 1.26
C CYS A 110 16.16 8.63 2.63
N PRO A 111 15.47 9.09 3.68
CA PRO A 111 16.03 9.05 5.02
C PRO A 111 16.28 7.59 5.44
N PRO A 112 17.25 7.33 6.33
CA PRO A 112 17.52 5.98 6.82
C PRO A 112 16.34 5.42 7.62
N GLN A 113 15.55 6.29 8.26
CA GLN A 113 14.37 5.93 9.04
C GLN A 113 13.25 6.95 8.88
N TRP A 114 12.01 6.48 9.06
CA TRP A 114 10.81 7.31 9.14
C TRP A 114 9.81 6.67 10.12
N PHE A 115 9.21 7.45 11.01
CA PHE A 115 8.37 6.95 12.12
C PHE A 115 9.03 5.82 12.94
N ASN A 116 10.33 5.91 13.20
CA ASN A 116 11.14 4.87 13.85
C ASN A 116 11.19 3.51 13.10
N GLN A 117 10.86 3.50 11.81
CA GLN A 117 10.90 2.31 10.95
C GLN A 117 12.06 2.41 9.97
N GLN A 118 12.69 1.29 9.65
CA GLN A 118 13.87 1.27 8.78
C GLN A 118 13.47 1.42 7.32
N ASN A 119 14.25 2.21 6.58
CA ASN A 119 14.18 2.24 5.13
C ASN A 119 14.65 0.90 4.56
N VAL A 120 13.80 0.26 3.77
CA VAL A 120 14.08 -1.03 3.13
C VAL A 120 14.30 -0.92 1.62
N GLY A 121 14.29 0.29 1.09
CA GLY A 121 14.66 0.56 -0.28
C GLY A 121 13.83 1.66 -0.93
N ARG A 122 14.26 2.01 -2.14
CA ARG A 122 13.63 3.01 -2.99
C ARG A 122 13.18 2.34 -4.28
N TYR A 123 11.99 2.66 -4.73
CA TYR A 123 11.58 2.43 -6.12
C TYR A 123 11.20 3.75 -6.74
N LYS A 124 12.02 4.20 -7.70
CA LYS A 124 11.87 5.50 -8.36
C LYS A 124 11.66 6.63 -7.34
N SER A 125 10.49 7.25 -7.30
CA SER A 125 10.23 8.38 -6.40
C SER A 125 9.89 7.98 -4.96
N HIS A 126 9.53 6.72 -4.72
CA HIS A 126 9.01 6.27 -3.41
C HIS A 126 10.08 5.56 -2.59
N CYS A 127 10.21 6.00 -1.33
CA CYS A 127 10.98 5.33 -0.30
C CYS A 127 10.04 4.48 0.55
N PHE A 128 10.44 3.26 0.88
CA PHE A 128 9.60 2.29 1.58
C PHE A 128 10.20 1.95 2.94
N PHE A 129 9.33 1.80 3.94
CA PHE A 129 9.73 1.54 5.32
C PHE A 129 8.96 0.35 5.87
N ALA A 130 9.68 -0.56 6.52
CA ALA A 130 9.13 -1.78 7.08
C ALA A 130 9.30 -1.81 8.61
N PRO A 131 8.31 -2.38 9.32
CA PRO A 131 8.42 -2.61 10.74
C PRO A 131 9.39 -3.76 11.03
N THR A 132 9.89 -3.84 12.25
CA THR A 132 10.59 -5.05 12.71
C THR A 132 9.62 -6.22 12.82
N ARG A 133 10.14 -7.44 12.67
CA ARG A 133 9.35 -8.68 12.85
C ARG A 133 8.77 -8.80 14.27
N SER A 134 9.46 -8.27 15.28
CA SER A 134 8.97 -8.25 16.67
C SER A 134 7.72 -7.39 16.83
N ASN A 135 7.66 -6.23 16.17
CA ASN A 135 6.51 -5.32 16.26
C ASN A 135 5.32 -5.80 15.42
N CYS A 136 5.59 -6.37 14.25
CA CYS A 136 4.56 -6.73 13.26
C CYS A 136 4.81 -8.12 12.66
N PRO A 137 4.68 -9.21 13.44
CA PRO A 137 5.02 -10.55 12.98
C PRO A 137 4.15 -11.03 11.82
N ARG A 138 2.92 -10.55 11.70
CA ARG A 138 1.94 -10.97 10.67
C ARG A 138 2.30 -10.56 9.24
N VAL A 139 3.21 -9.59 9.09
CA VAL A 139 3.61 -9.08 7.77
C VAL A 139 4.71 -9.95 7.15
N TYR A 140 5.49 -10.66 7.98
CA TYR A 140 6.61 -11.52 7.60
C TYR A 140 6.17 -12.96 7.40
#